data_AF-A0A1H8G3P4-F1
#
_entry.id   AF-A0A1H8G3P4-F1
#
_cell.length_a   1.000
_cell.length_b   1.000
_cell.length_c   1.000
_cell.angle_alpha   90.00
_cell.angle_beta   90.00
_cell.angle_gamma   90.00
#
_symmetry.space_group_name_H-M   'P 1'
#
loop_
_entity.id
_entity.type
_entity.pdbx_description
1 polymer ?
#
loop_
_entity_poly.entity_id
_entity_poly.type
_entity_poly.pdbx_seq_one_letter_code
_entity_poly.pdbx_strand_id
1 'polypeptide(L)'
;MEQLKSDFLADLAKGLGDHPEKESILKEYSVHLDELLVDLYQIDDKSELQAHVHSRFGSPEEIAAMWKEELSVTPSNMKWLFIALNILFFVGGGILTLAHNLLDWNWLNRLWANLTSFPIVIALVYMLFWALLGYEIGRGFGHKGKRLMTRTFILALIPNLTLMLLTVFRIIPHEWFSPLLKETFIVLCILLTLLLYPVCLISYKWGKKASV
;
A
#
# COMPACT_ATOMS: atom_id res chain seq x y z
N MET A 1 -28.55 6.44 30.15
CA MET A 1 -27.72 5.64 29.22
C MET A 1 -27.41 6.39 27.93
N GLU A 2 -28.39 6.92 27.19
CA GLU A 2 -28.12 7.67 25.95
C GLU A 2 -27.20 8.88 26.13
N GLN A 3 -27.34 9.62 27.24
CA GLN A 3 -26.48 10.76 27.53
C GLN A 3 -25.02 10.35 27.74
N LEU A 4 -24.75 9.24 28.42
CA LEU A 4 -23.39 8.73 28.64
C LEU A 4 -22.73 8.30 27.33
N LYS A 5 -23.49 7.64 26.45
CA LYS A 5 -23.03 7.32 25.09
C LYS A 5 -22.69 8.57 24.29
N SER A 6 -23.57 9.57 24.33
CA SER A 6 -23.36 10.83 23.62
C SER A 6 -22.11 11.57 24.12
N ASP A 7 -21.93 11.64 25.44
CA ASP A 7 -20.78 12.28 26.07
C ASP A 7 -19.47 11.57 25.66
N PHE A 8 -19.44 10.22 25.76
CA PHE A 8 -18.28 9.41 25.38
C PHE A 8 -17.89 9.59 23.90
N LEU A 9 -18.88 9.55 23.00
CA LEU A 9 -18.63 9.72 21.57
C LEU A 9 -18.21 11.16 21.22
N ALA A 10 -18.71 12.17 21.94
CA ALA A 10 -18.30 13.55 21.75
C ALA A 10 -16.83 13.76 22.17
N ASP A 11 -16.44 13.21 23.31
CA ASP A 11 -15.06 13.28 23.82
C ASP A 11 -14.10 12.51 22.90
N LEU A 12 -14.49 11.32 22.43
CA LEU A 12 -13.74 10.56 21.43
C LEU A 12 -13.61 11.35 20.11
N ALA A 13 -14.70 11.96 19.63
CA ALA A 13 -14.70 12.76 18.41
C ALA A 13 -13.77 13.99 18.51
N LYS A 14 -13.67 14.59 19.71
CA LYS A 14 -12.76 15.69 20.00
C LYS A 14 -11.31 15.19 20.04
N GLY A 15 -11.06 14.05 20.69
CA GLY A 15 -9.75 13.41 20.76
C GLY A 15 -9.21 13.04 19.36
N LEU A 16 -10.06 12.52 18.48
CA LEU A 16 -9.71 12.13 17.11
C LEU A 16 -9.41 13.32 16.18
N GLY A 17 -9.92 14.53 16.47
CA GLY A 17 -9.67 15.72 15.63
C GLY A 17 -10.12 15.53 14.17
N ASP A 18 -9.20 15.73 13.21
CA ASP A 18 -9.40 15.57 11.77
C ASP A 18 -9.00 14.16 11.26
N HIS A 19 -9.08 13.14 12.12
CA HIS A 19 -8.73 11.77 11.74
C HIS A 19 -9.50 11.34 10.46
N PRO A 20 -8.83 10.83 9.42
CA PRO A 20 -9.47 10.47 8.15
C PRO A 20 -10.54 9.38 8.29
N GLU A 21 -10.48 8.60 9.38
CA GLU A 21 -11.44 7.53 9.70
C GLU A 21 -12.42 7.88 10.83
N LYS A 22 -12.49 9.16 11.24
CA LYS A 22 -13.29 9.61 12.39
C LYS A 22 -14.72 9.05 12.41
N GLU A 23 -15.46 9.21 11.32
CA GLU A 23 -16.86 8.73 11.25
C GLU A 23 -16.97 7.21 11.36
N SER A 24 -16.00 6.47 10.81
CA SER A 24 -15.95 5.01 10.87
C SER A 24 -15.73 4.53 12.30
N ILE A 25 -14.74 5.13 12.98
CA ILE A 25 -14.39 4.81 14.36
C ILE A 25 -15.57 5.14 15.28
N LEU A 26 -16.16 6.33 15.15
CA LEU A 26 -17.32 6.72 15.97
C LEU A 26 -18.51 5.79 15.77
N LYS A 27 -18.75 5.32 14.55
CA LYS A 27 -19.84 4.37 14.26
C LYS A 27 -19.60 3.01 14.89
N GLU A 28 -18.37 2.50 14.83
CA GLU A 28 -17.98 1.22 15.43
C GLU A 28 -18.15 1.26 16.95
N TYR A 29 -17.58 2.28 17.60
CA TYR A 29 -17.75 2.46 19.05
C TYR A 29 -19.20 2.74 19.44
N SER A 30 -19.99 3.41 18.59
CA SER A 30 -21.42 3.60 18.83
C SER A 30 -22.18 2.26 18.92
N VAL A 31 -21.89 1.31 18.01
CA VAL A 31 -22.53 -0.01 18.01
C VAL A 31 -22.11 -0.82 19.25
N HIS A 32 -20.82 -0.83 19.56
CA HIS A 32 -20.32 -1.58 20.72
C HIS A 32 -20.76 -0.99 22.06
N LEU A 33 -20.91 0.33 22.15
CA LEU A 33 -21.50 0.99 23.31
C LEU A 33 -22.98 0.64 23.46
N ASP A 34 -23.74 0.53 22.37
CA ASP A 34 -25.14 0.09 22.44
C ASP A 34 -25.24 -1.34 23.00
N GLU A 35 -24.40 -2.25 22.51
CA GLU A 35 -24.32 -3.63 23.00
C GLU A 35 -23.96 -3.67 24.50
N LEU A 36 -22.92 -2.93 24.91
CA LEU A 36 -22.50 -2.92 26.31
C LEU A 36 -23.55 -2.28 27.24
N LEU A 37 -24.20 -1.20 26.81
CA LEU A 37 -25.21 -0.52 27.64
C LEU A 37 -26.47 -1.36 27.83
N VAL A 38 -26.80 -2.24 26.88
CA VAL A 38 -27.87 -3.23 27.07
C VAL A 38 -27.52 -4.23 28.18
N ASP A 39 -26.27 -4.71 28.22
CA ASP A 39 -25.80 -5.63 29.26
C ASP A 39 -25.74 -4.98 30.65
N LEU A 40 -25.49 -3.67 30.69
CA LEU A 40 -25.36 -2.88 31.92
C LEU A 40 -26.66 -2.18 32.35
N TYR A 41 -27.80 -2.50 31.73
CA TYR A 41 -29.08 -1.81 31.94
C TYR A 41 -29.57 -1.81 33.40
N GLN A 42 -29.11 -2.77 34.22
CA GLN A 42 -29.50 -2.87 35.64
C GLN A 42 -28.70 -1.96 36.59
N ILE A 43 -27.69 -1.24 36.09
CA ILE A 43 -26.88 -0.32 36.91
C ILE A 43 -27.49 1.08 36.83
N ASP A 44 -28.11 1.52 37.92
CA ASP A 44 -28.71 2.85 38.03
C ASP A 44 -27.69 3.95 38.36
N ASP A 45 -26.54 3.60 38.95
CA ASP A 45 -25.48 4.57 39.23
C ASP A 45 -24.68 4.91 37.97
N LYS A 46 -24.75 6.17 37.56
CA LYS A 46 -24.01 6.70 36.41
C LYS A 46 -22.49 6.58 36.62
N SER A 47 -21.99 6.69 37.85
CA SER A 47 -20.55 6.64 38.13
C SER A 47 -19.99 5.23 37.94
N GLU A 48 -20.72 4.22 38.44
CA GLU A 48 -20.42 2.81 38.28
C GLU A 48 -20.55 2.36 36.82
N LEU A 49 -21.60 2.84 36.13
CA LEU A 49 -21.77 2.60 34.69
C LEU A 49 -20.59 3.16 33.87
N GLN A 50 -20.13 4.37 34.17
CA GLN A 50 -18.99 4.98 33.49
C GLN A 50 -17.69 4.22 33.76
N ALA A 51 -17.48 3.77 35.00
CA ALA A 51 -16.31 2.96 35.36
C ALA A 51 -16.28 1.62 34.60
N HIS A 52 -17.44 0.98 34.39
CA HIS A 52 -17.55 -0.24 33.58
C HIS A 52 -17.31 0.00 32.09
N VAL A 53 -17.80 1.11 31.54
CA VAL A 53 -17.51 1.47 30.14
C VAL A 53 -16.01 1.71 29.96
N HIS A 54 -15.38 2.47 30.87
CA HIS A 54 -13.95 2.76 30.81
C HIS A 54 -13.08 1.52 31.06
N SER A 55 -13.51 0.58 31.94
CA SER A 55 -12.76 -0.65 32.15
C SER A 55 -12.78 -1.58 30.94
N ARG A 56 -13.86 -1.53 30.13
CA ARG A 56 -14.02 -2.40 28.96
C ARG A 56 -13.40 -1.83 27.70
N PHE A 57 -13.54 -0.52 27.47
CA PHE A 57 -13.08 0.13 26.24
C PHE A 57 -11.83 1.01 26.43
N GLY A 58 -11.50 1.38 27.67
CA GLY A 58 -10.59 2.48 27.95
C GLY A 58 -11.31 3.83 27.97
N SER A 59 -10.60 4.88 28.36
CA SER A 59 -11.09 6.26 28.28
C SER A 59 -11.10 6.76 26.83
N PRO A 60 -11.98 7.71 26.48
CA PRO A 60 -11.97 8.35 25.16
C PRO A 60 -10.60 8.92 24.76
N GLU A 61 -9.83 9.42 25.73
CA GLU A 61 -8.48 9.92 25.53
C GLU A 61 -7.49 8.82 25.16
N GLU A 62 -7.52 7.68 25.84
CA GLU A 62 -6.67 6.52 25.55
C GLU A 62 -6.97 5.94 24.17
N ILE A 63 -8.27 5.82 23.83
CA ILE A 63 -8.70 5.35 22.51
C ILE A 63 -8.22 6.32 21.42
N ALA A 64 -8.40 7.64 21.62
CA ALA A 64 -7.92 8.63 20.67
C ALA A 64 -6.39 8.64 20.53
N ALA A 65 -5.65 8.40 21.61
CA ALA A 65 -4.20 8.26 21.59
C ALA A 65 -3.75 7.03 20.78
N MET A 66 -4.41 5.89 21.00
CA MET A 66 -4.14 4.64 20.27
C MET A 66 -4.37 4.81 18.76
N TRP A 67 -5.48 5.43 18.35
CA TRP A 67 -5.75 5.70 16.93
C TRP A 67 -4.79 6.71 16.30
N LYS A 68 -4.33 7.70 17.07
CA LYS A 68 -3.27 8.63 16.61
C LYS A 68 -1.92 7.93 16.45
N GLU A 69 -1.60 7.00 17.35
CA GLU A 69 -0.39 6.21 17.27
C GLU A 69 -0.43 5.25 16.08
N GLU A 70 -1.56 4.58 15.82
CA GLU A 70 -1.75 3.67 14.69
C GLU A 70 -1.57 4.37 13.33
N LEU A 71 -2.03 5.63 13.20
CA LEU A 71 -1.71 6.48 12.05
C LEU A 71 -0.21 6.81 11.92
N SER A 72 0.50 6.92 13.03
CA SER A 72 1.93 7.25 13.04
C SER A 72 2.81 6.05 12.64
N VAL A 73 2.38 4.82 12.96
CA VAL A 73 3.14 3.60 12.65
C VAL A 73 2.76 2.98 11.29
N THR A 74 1.56 3.26 10.76
CA THR A 74 0.99 2.43 9.68
C THR A 74 0.20 3.24 8.63
N PRO A 75 0.75 4.24 7.90
CA PRO A 75 0.78 4.10 6.41
C PRO A 75 1.78 4.97 5.60
N SER A 76 2.48 5.95 6.21
CA SER A 76 3.19 6.99 5.43
C SER A 76 4.51 6.51 4.82
N ASN A 77 5.35 5.86 5.62
CA ASN A 77 6.73 5.55 5.23
C ASN A 77 6.80 4.43 4.19
N MET A 78 5.99 3.37 4.33
CA MET A 78 5.90 2.28 3.36
C MET A 78 5.43 2.79 1.99
N LYS A 79 4.36 3.61 1.94
CA LYS A 79 3.87 4.19 0.68
C LYS A 79 4.95 4.99 -0.04
N TRP A 80 5.70 5.81 0.68
CA TRP A 80 6.81 6.58 0.12
C TRP A 80 7.99 5.71 -0.29
N LEU A 81 8.32 4.68 0.48
CA LEU A 81 9.34 3.70 0.11
C LEU A 81 9.01 3.03 -1.23
N PHE A 82 7.75 2.65 -1.43
CA PHE A 82 7.31 1.98 -2.66
C PHE A 82 7.29 2.91 -3.89
N ILE A 83 6.86 4.16 -3.71
CA ILE A 83 6.92 5.17 -4.77
C ILE A 83 8.38 5.48 -5.10
N ALA A 84 9.23 5.66 -4.08
CA ALA A 84 10.66 5.89 -4.24
C ALA A 84 11.35 4.73 -4.95
N LEU A 85 11.01 3.48 -4.64
CA LEU A 85 11.58 2.30 -5.31
C LEU A 85 11.22 2.25 -6.81
N ASN A 86 9.96 2.53 -7.16
CA ASN A 86 9.55 2.55 -8.58
C ASN A 86 10.22 3.71 -9.34
N ILE A 87 10.31 4.89 -8.73
CA ILE A 87 11.04 6.03 -9.31
C ILE A 87 12.51 5.67 -9.47
N LEU A 88 13.15 5.08 -8.46
CA LEU A 88 14.55 4.66 -8.50
C LEU A 88 14.80 3.63 -9.60
N PHE A 89 13.94 2.63 -9.75
CA PHE A 89 14.07 1.65 -10.83
C PHE A 89 13.85 2.26 -12.21
N PHE A 90 12.84 3.12 -12.37
CA PHE A 90 12.55 3.74 -13.67
C PHE A 90 13.60 4.76 -14.08
N VAL A 91 13.89 5.72 -13.20
CA VAL A 91 14.88 6.78 -13.45
C VAL A 91 16.28 6.20 -13.47
N GLY A 92 16.63 5.34 -12.53
CA GLY A 92 17.93 4.68 -12.47
C GLY A 92 18.19 3.80 -13.69
N GLY A 93 17.20 2.99 -14.10
CA GLY A 93 17.27 2.20 -15.32
C GLY A 93 17.40 3.07 -16.58
N GLY A 94 16.66 4.18 -16.65
CA GLY A 94 16.75 5.15 -17.75
C GLY A 94 18.12 5.83 -17.84
N ILE A 95 18.66 6.31 -16.72
CA ILE A 95 20.00 6.90 -16.64
C ILE A 95 21.05 5.87 -17.02
N LEU A 96 20.94 4.63 -16.53
CA LEU A 96 21.87 3.56 -16.86
C LEU A 96 21.86 3.25 -18.35
N THR A 97 20.68 3.20 -18.96
CA THR A 97 20.52 2.97 -20.41
C THR A 97 21.15 4.11 -21.21
N LEU A 98 20.88 5.36 -20.83
CA LEU A 98 21.46 6.54 -21.49
C LEU A 98 22.98 6.57 -21.35
N ALA A 99 23.49 6.35 -20.13
CA ALA A 99 24.91 6.32 -19.85
C ALA A 99 25.62 5.22 -20.65
N HIS A 100 25.03 4.02 -20.76
CA HIS A 100 25.62 2.92 -21.53
C HIS A 100 25.73 3.26 -23.03
N ASN A 101 24.72 3.94 -23.58
CA ASN A 101 24.70 4.27 -25.02
C ASN A 101 25.51 5.52 -25.37
N LEU A 102 25.69 6.46 -24.43
CA LEU A 102 26.38 7.74 -24.67
C LEU A 102 27.82 7.76 -24.14
N LEU A 103 28.14 6.92 -23.15
CA LEU A 103 29.44 6.88 -22.49
C LEU A 103 30.08 5.51 -22.74
N ASP A 104 31.23 5.51 -23.41
CA ASP A 104 31.94 4.29 -23.81
C ASP A 104 32.80 3.71 -22.66
N TRP A 105 32.23 3.66 -21.45
CA TRP A 105 32.93 3.25 -20.25
C TRP A 105 32.95 1.72 -20.10
N ASN A 106 34.15 1.14 -20.16
CA ASN A 106 34.37 -0.31 -20.06
C ASN A 106 33.78 -0.99 -18.80
N TRP A 107 33.64 -0.27 -17.69
CA TRP A 107 33.01 -0.81 -16.47
C TRP A 107 31.49 -0.84 -16.60
N LEU A 108 30.91 0.16 -17.25
CA LEU A 108 29.47 0.30 -17.48
C LEU A 108 28.97 -0.75 -18.46
N ASN A 109 29.74 -1.01 -19.53
CA ASN A 109 29.45 -2.06 -20.50
C ASN A 109 29.45 -3.46 -19.85
N ARG A 110 30.38 -3.71 -18.92
CA ARG A 110 30.42 -4.97 -18.14
C ARG A 110 29.24 -5.09 -17.19
N LEU A 111 28.90 -4.02 -16.48
CA LEU A 111 27.73 -3.98 -15.60
C LEU A 111 26.44 -4.22 -16.39
N TRP A 112 26.29 -3.56 -17.53
CA TRP A 112 25.16 -3.73 -18.45
C TRP A 112 25.05 -5.17 -18.95
N ALA A 113 26.14 -5.76 -19.45
CA ALA A 113 26.15 -7.15 -19.92
C ALA A 113 25.73 -8.14 -18.81
N ASN A 114 26.18 -7.93 -17.57
CA ASN A 114 25.80 -8.78 -16.44
C ASN A 114 24.33 -8.62 -16.06
N LEU A 115 23.83 -7.38 -15.95
CA LEU A 115 22.44 -7.10 -15.61
C LEU A 115 21.49 -7.66 -16.68
N THR A 116 21.81 -7.44 -17.95
CA THR A 116 20.99 -7.86 -19.08
C THR A 116 21.08 -9.36 -19.38
N SER A 117 22.00 -10.09 -18.73
CA SER A 117 22.13 -11.55 -18.88
C SER A 117 21.05 -12.36 -18.13
N PHE A 118 20.37 -11.75 -17.13
CA PHE A 118 19.34 -12.42 -16.33
C PHE A 118 17.96 -11.71 -16.37
N PRO A 119 17.39 -11.48 -17.56
CA PRO A 119 16.17 -10.68 -17.71
C PRO A 119 14.95 -11.35 -17.07
N ILE A 120 14.91 -12.69 -17.03
CA ILE A 120 13.87 -13.48 -16.33
C ILE A 120 13.96 -13.27 -14.81
N VAL A 121 15.17 -13.24 -14.24
CA VAL A 121 15.35 -13.05 -12.80
C VAL A 121 14.86 -11.66 -12.39
N ILE A 122 15.18 -10.63 -13.18
CA ILE A 122 14.69 -9.26 -12.97
C ILE A 122 13.16 -9.24 -12.97
N ALA A 123 12.53 -9.91 -13.94
CA ALA A 123 11.07 -9.97 -14.03
C ALA A 123 10.43 -10.71 -12.83
N LEU A 124 11.03 -11.80 -12.37
CA LEU A 124 10.57 -12.55 -11.19
C LEU A 124 10.68 -11.71 -9.91
N VAL A 125 11.81 -11.03 -9.71
CA VAL A 125 12.01 -10.12 -8.56
C VAL A 125 10.98 -8.99 -8.60
N TYR A 126 10.72 -8.43 -9.77
CA TYR A 126 9.71 -7.39 -9.94
C TYR A 126 8.29 -7.89 -9.63
N MET A 127 7.93 -9.11 -10.06
CA MET A 127 6.65 -9.72 -9.68
C MET A 127 6.54 -9.95 -8.18
N LEU A 128 7.61 -10.44 -7.55
CA LEU A 128 7.64 -10.65 -6.09
C LEU A 128 7.49 -9.35 -5.33
N PHE A 129 8.13 -8.27 -5.78
CA PHE A 129 7.95 -6.92 -5.25
C PHE A 129 6.47 -6.48 -5.31
N TRP A 130 5.81 -6.66 -6.46
CA TRP A 130 4.38 -6.35 -6.61
C TRP A 130 3.47 -7.24 -5.76
N ALA A 131 3.82 -8.51 -5.59
CA ALA A 131 3.10 -9.41 -4.72
C ALA A 131 3.21 -8.96 -3.25
N LEU A 132 4.41 -8.64 -2.78
CA LEU A 132 4.65 -8.12 -1.43
C LEU A 132 3.93 -6.79 -1.20
N LEU A 133 3.95 -5.89 -2.19
CA LEU A 133 3.21 -4.63 -2.14
C LEU A 133 1.71 -4.88 -1.95
N GLY A 134 1.14 -5.77 -2.76
CA GLY A 134 -0.27 -6.14 -2.64
C GLY A 134 -0.58 -6.65 -1.23
N TYR A 135 0.24 -7.57 -0.72
CA TYR A 135 0.12 -8.14 0.61
C TYR A 135 0.18 -7.07 1.72
N GLU A 136 1.20 -6.22 1.73
CA GLU A 136 1.37 -5.17 2.74
C GLU A 136 0.22 -4.14 2.69
N ILE A 137 -0.26 -3.77 1.49
CA ILE A 137 -1.44 -2.90 1.39
C ILE A 137 -2.70 -3.60 1.91
N GLY A 138 -2.85 -4.90 1.63
CA GLY A 138 -3.96 -5.70 2.14
C GLY A 138 -3.97 -5.78 3.66
N ARG A 139 -2.80 -6.05 4.24
CA ARG A 139 -2.58 -6.16 5.67
C ARG A 139 -2.73 -4.81 6.38
N GLY A 140 -2.15 -3.74 5.85
CA GLY A 140 -2.14 -2.43 6.51
C GLY A 140 -3.39 -1.58 6.31
N PHE A 141 -4.17 -1.78 5.24
CA PHE A 141 -5.32 -0.92 4.91
C PHE A 141 -6.65 -1.66 4.78
N GLY A 142 -6.67 -2.98 5.01
CA GLY A 142 -7.89 -3.78 5.03
C GLY A 142 -8.83 -3.51 3.84
N HIS A 143 -10.13 -3.34 4.09
CA HIS A 143 -11.15 -3.10 3.05
C HIS A 143 -10.99 -1.77 2.30
N LYS A 144 -10.34 -0.76 2.91
CA LYS A 144 -10.16 0.59 2.35
C LYS A 144 -8.93 0.67 1.42
N GLY A 145 -7.99 -0.28 1.53
CA GLY A 145 -6.75 -0.36 0.74
C GLY A 145 -6.90 -0.63 -0.76
N LYS A 146 -8.03 -1.19 -1.22
CA LYS A 146 -8.22 -1.56 -2.64
C LYS A 146 -8.09 -0.38 -3.60
N ARG A 147 -8.66 0.78 -3.23
CA ARG A 147 -8.61 2.00 -4.06
C ARG A 147 -7.20 2.59 -4.11
N LEU A 148 -6.50 2.58 -2.97
CA LEU A 148 -5.11 3.01 -2.87
C LEU A 148 -4.19 2.11 -3.69
N MET A 149 -4.29 0.79 -3.51
CA MET A 149 -3.56 -0.21 -4.28
C MET A 149 -3.75 -0.01 -5.79
N THR A 150 -5.00 0.14 -6.24
CA THR A 150 -5.30 0.30 -7.67
C THR A 150 -4.70 1.59 -8.24
N ARG A 151 -4.77 2.71 -7.51
CA ARG A 151 -4.16 3.98 -7.95
C ARG A 151 -2.64 3.91 -8.00
N THR A 152 -2.00 3.38 -6.96
CA THR A 152 -0.54 3.20 -6.91
C THR A 152 -0.06 2.25 -8.00
N PHE A 153 -0.80 1.16 -8.23
CA PHE A 153 -0.54 0.21 -9.30
C PHE A 153 -0.58 0.90 -10.67
N ILE A 154 -1.66 1.61 -11.00
CA ILE A 154 -1.81 2.29 -12.28
C ILE A 154 -0.74 3.37 -12.48
N LEU A 155 -0.45 4.18 -11.45
CA LEU A 155 0.58 5.23 -11.52
C LEU A 155 1.98 4.69 -11.80
N ALA A 156 2.34 3.52 -11.24
CA ALA A 156 3.63 2.90 -11.50
C ALA A 156 3.65 2.10 -12.82
N LEU A 157 2.51 1.53 -13.23
CA LEU A 157 2.41 0.74 -14.45
C LEU A 157 2.46 1.61 -15.71
N ILE A 158 1.78 2.77 -15.72
CA ILE A 158 1.66 3.63 -16.90
C ILE A 158 3.03 3.99 -17.50
N PRO A 159 4.02 4.51 -16.74
CA PRO A 159 5.33 4.84 -17.29
C PRO A 159 6.06 3.62 -17.90
N ASN A 160 6.01 2.47 -17.22
CA ASN A 160 6.64 1.23 -17.69
C ASN A 160 5.99 0.70 -18.97
N LEU A 161 4.65 0.71 -19.03
CA LEU A 161 3.90 0.23 -20.18
C LEU A 161 4.05 1.17 -21.38
N THR A 162 4.11 2.48 -21.11
CA THR A 162 4.43 3.50 -22.12
C THR A 162 5.81 3.26 -22.71
N LEU A 163 6.84 3.06 -21.87
CA LEU A 163 8.19 2.79 -22.34
C LEU A 163 8.26 1.54 -23.22
N MET A 164 7.62 0.44 -22.79
CA MET A 164 7.56 -0.78 -23.60
C MET A 164 6.87 -0.56 -24.95
N LEU A 165 5.77 0.19 -25.00
CA LEU A 165 5.09 0.53 -26.25
C LEU A 165 5.97 1.41 -27.15
N LEU A 166 6.64 2.42 -26.61
CA LEU A 166 7.56 3.28 -27.36
C LEU A 166 8.71 2.49 -27.98
N THR A 167 9.23 1.48 -27.26
CA THR A 167 10.22 0.56 -27.82
C THR A 167 9.61 -0.28 -28.93
N VAL A 168 8.46 -0.93 -28.72
CA VAL A 168 7.79 -1.76 -29.75
C VAL A 168 7.49 -0.99 -31.03
N PHE A 169 7.00 0.24 -30.92
CA PHE A 169 6.72 1.13 -32.08
C PHE A 169 7.98 1.73 -32.72
N ARG A 170 9.18 1.32 -32.28
CA ARG A 170 10.49 1.79 -32.78
C ARG A 170 10.68 3.30 -32.67
N ILE A 171 9.95 3.97 -31.77
CA ILE A 171 10.22 5.38 -31.44
C ILE A 171 11.54 5.49 -30.67
N ILE A 172 11.84 4.48 -29.84
CA ILE A 172 13.16 4.29 -29.22
C ILE A 172 13.89 3.15 -29.96
N PRO A 173 15.16 3.31 -30.34
CA PRO A 173 15.91 2.26 -31.03
C PRO A 173 16.00 1.00 -30.17
N HIS A 174 15.62 -0.16 -30.71
CA HIS A 174 15.69 -1.44 -29.98
C HIS A 174 17.13 -1.80 -29.56
N GLU A 175 18.09 -1.36 -30.37
CA GLU A 175 19.54 -1.55 -30.16
C GLU A 175 20.00 -1.04 -28.79
N TRP A 176 19.38 0.05 -28.29
CA TRP A 176 19.75 0.66 -27.01
C TRP A 176 19.48 -0.23 -25.81
N PHE A 177 18.59 -1.20 -25.98
CA PHE A 177 18.22 -2.18 -24.98
C PHE A 177 18.72 -3.58 -25.33
N SER A 178 19.57 -3.73 -26.34
CA SER A 178 20.23 -5.01 -26.62
C SER A 178 21.20 -5.35 -25.49
N PRO A 179 21.30 -6.61 -25.02
CA PRO A 179 20.57 -7.82 -25.44
C PRO A 179 19.25 -8.07 -24.66
N LEU A 180 18.85 -7.15 -23.78
CA LEU A 180 17.71 -7.27 -22.86
C LEU A 180 16.37 -7.45 -23.60
N LEU A 181 16.10 -6.63 -24.63
CA LEU A 181 14.81 -6.59 -25.34
C LEU A 181 14.84 -7.38 -26.66
N LYS A 182 14.98 -8.70 -26.58
CA LYS A 182 14.62 -9.59 -27.69
C LYS A 182 13.10 -9.59 -27.88
N GLU A 183 12.61 -9.77 -29.10
CA GLU A 183 11.16 -9.77 -29.40
C GLU A 183 10.37 -10.75 -28.52
N THR A 184 10.94 -11.94 -28.26
CA THR A 184 10.35 -12.94 -27.36
C THR A 184 10.25 -12.46 -25.91
N PHE A 185 11.23 -11.67 -25.46
CA PHE A 185 11.24 -11.12 -24.11
C PHE A 185 10.24 -9.97 -23.96
N ILE A 186 10.05 -9.15 -25.00
CA ILE A 186 9.03 -8.08 -25.00
C ILE A 186 7.62 -8.68 -24.83
N VAL A 187 7.30 -9.72 -25.58
CA VAL A 187 6.00 -10.42 -25.45
C VAL A 187 5.84 -11.01 -24.05
N LEU A 188 6.89 -11.62 -23.50
CA LEU A 188 6.89 -12.13 -22.13
C LEU A 188 6.66 -11.01 -21.11
N CYS A 189 7.34 -9.87 -21.25
CA CYS A 189 7.17 -8.70 -20.39
C CYS A 189 5.74 -8.16 -20.43
N ILE A 190 5.10 -8.09 -21.60
CA ILE A 190 3.70 -7.69 -21.72
C ILE A 190 2.79 -8.66 -20.96
N LEU A 191 2.97 -9.97 -21.15
CA LEU A 191 2.17 -10.98 -20.44
C LEU A 191 2.36 -10.91 -18.92
N LEU A 192 3.61 -10.79 -18.46
CA LEU A 192 3.92 -10.62 -17.03
C LEU A 192 3.32 -9.34 -16.49
N THR A 193 3.37 -8.23 -17.24
CA THR A 193 2.80 -6.94 -16.86
C THR A 193 1.27 -7.02 -16.72
N LEU A 194 0.59 -7.76 -17.59
CA LEU A 194 -0.85 -8.04 -17.45
C LEU A 194 -1.15 -8.92 -16.22
N LEU A 195 -0.28 -9.89 -15.91
CA LEU A 195 -0.38 -10.75 -14.73
C LEU A 195 -0.06 -10.02 -13.41
N LEU A 196 0.67 -8.90 -13.43
CA LEU A 196 0.98 -8.15 -12.22
C LEU A 196 -0.28 -7.70 -11.47
N TYR A 197 -1.32 -7.27 -12.18
CA TYR A 197 -2.56 -6.83 -11.54
C TYR A 197 -3.29 -7.95 -10.77
N PRO A 198 -3.58 -9.13 -11.37
CA PRO A 198 -4.18 -10.22 -10.63
C PRO A 198 -3.29 -10.74 -9.49
N VAL A 199 -1.96 -10.80 -9.69
CA VAL A 199 -1.02 -11.17 -8.61
C VAL A 199 -1.13 -10.21 -7.43
N CYS A 200 -1.08 -8.90 -7.71
CA CYS A 200 -1.18 -7.87 -6.68
C CYS A 200 -2.53 -7.92 -5.95
N LEU A 201 -3.63 -8.18 -6.68
CA LEU A 201 -4.97 -8.38 -6.10
C LEU A 201 -5.07 -9.63 -5.20
N ILE A 202 -4.48 -10.76 -5.62
CA ILE A 202 -4.46 -12.00 -4.84
C ILE A 202 -3.69 -11.76 -3.54
N SER A 203 -2.51 -11.18 -3.63
CA SER A 203 -1.71 -10.84 -2.45
C SER A 203 -2.42 -9.85 -1.53
N TYR A 204 -3.11 -8.84 -2.07
CA TYR A 204 -3.96 -7.93 -1.30
C TYR A 204 -5.07 -8.65 -0.54
N LYS A 205 -5.78 -9.58 -1.20
CA LYS A 205 -6.79 -10.40 -0.51
C LYS A 205 -6.17 -11.26 0.59
N TRP A 206 -4.95 -11.77 0.39
CA TRP A 206 -4.24 -12.56 1.39
C TRP A 206 -3.82 -11.73 2.59
N GLY A 207 -3.17 -10.58 2.37
CA GLY A 207 -2.80 -9.65 3.43
C GLY A 207 -4.01 -9.17 4.23
N LYS A 208 -5.12 -8.89 3.56
CA LYS A 208 -6.39 -8.53 4.22
C LYS A 208 -6.89 -9.62 5.17
N LYS A 209 -6.76 -10.89 4.81
CA LYS A 209 -7.16 -12.02 5.67
C LYS A 209 -6.23 -12.21 6.87
N ALA A 210 -4.94 -11.87 6.72
CA ALA A 210 -3.95 -11.99 7.79
C ALA A 210 -4.03 -10.84 8.82
N SER A 211 -4.80 -9.80 8.54
CA SER A 211 -5.05 -8.66 9.45
C SER A 211 -6.29 -8.85 10.32
N VAL A 212 -7.09 -9.91 10.11
CA VAL A 212 -8.27 -10.27 10.92
C VAL A 212 -7.87 -11.28 11.98
#